data_AF-A0A5J4PQZ6-F1
#
_entry.id   AF-A0A5J4PQZ6-F1
#
_cell.length_a   1.000
_cell.length_b   1.000
_cell.length_c   1.000
_cell.angle_alpha   90.00
_cell.angle_beta   90.00
_cell.angle_gamma   90.00
#
_symmetry.space_group_name_H-M   'P 1'
#
loop_
_entity.id
_entity.type
_entity.pdbx_description
1 polymer ?
#
loop_
_entity_poly.entity_id
_entity_poly.type
_entity_poly.pdbx_seq_one_letter_code
_entity_poly.pdbx_strand_id
1 'polypeptide(L)' 'IISGYKAKYCYLDNDKAGASAYEEIRNKCGLNVFDRSVHYREYKDLNDYLVGKKQVQEKRQNWRMKC' A
#
# COMPACT_ATOMS: atom_id res chain seq x y z
N ILE A 1 -0.56 18.02 14.16
CA ILE A 1 -1.80 17.72 13.38
C ILE A 1 -2.14 16.23 13.40
N ILE A 2 -1.18 15.30 13.34
CA ILE A 2 -1.49 13.84 13.32
C ILE A 2 -1.46 13.18 14.72
N SER A 3 -0.79 13.80 15.71
CA SER A 3 -0.62 13.24 17.07
C SER A 3 -1.91 13.17 17.91
N GLY A 4 -2.93 13.97 17.61
CA GLY A 4 -4.19 14.00 18.37
C GLY A 4 -5.16 12.85 18.08
N TYR A 5 -4.90 12.04 17.05
CA TYR A 5 -5.77 10.93 16.67
C TYR A 5 -5.43 9.66 17.48
N LYS A 6 -6.47 9.10 18.11
CA LYS A 6 -6.40 7.87 18.93
C LYS A 6 -5.91 6.65 18.15
N ALA A 7 -6.30 6.54 16.87
CA ALA A 7 -5.86 5.49 15.96
C ALA A 7 -5.61 6.08 14.57
N LYS A 8 -4.61 5.54 13.87
CA LYS A 8 -4.17 5.96 12.55
C LYS A 8 -4.16 4.73 11.67
N TYR A 9 -4.82 4.80 10.52
CA TYR A 9 -4.94 3.68 9.59
C TYR A 9 -4.16 4.01 8.33
N CYS A 10 -3.15 3.21 8.03
CA CYS A 10 -2.29 3.39 6.87
C CYS A 10 -2.79 2.51 5.73
N TYR A 11 -3.17 3.17 4.62
CA TYR A 11 -3.52 2.53 3.36
C TYR A 11 -2.38 2.78 2.37
N LEU A 12 -1.36 1.93 2.42
CA LEU A 12 -0.16 2.05 1.60
C LEU A 12 -0.14 0.98 0.50
N ASP A 13 0.73 1.17 -0.48
CA ASP A 13 0.93 0.22 -1.57
C ASP A 13 1.46 -1.12 -1.04
N ASN A 14 1.06 -2.22 -1.66
CA ASN A 14 1.52 -3.58 -1.33
C ASN A 14 2.88 -3.89 -1.96
N ASP A 15 3.83 -2.96 -1.83
CA ASP A 15 5.20 -3.12 -2.30
C ASP A 15 6.21 -2.84 -1.19
N LYS A 16 7.51 -2.96 -1.52
CA LYS A 16 8.59 -2.73 -0.56
C LYS A 16 8.64 -1.27 -0.06
N ALA A 17 8.25 -0.31 -0.90
CA ALA A 17 8.24 1.09 -0.53
C ALA A 17 7.10 1.38 0.47
N GLY A 18 5.92 0.81 0.23
CA GLY A 18 4.78 0.89 1.15
C GLY A 18 5.09 0.26 2.51
N ALA A 19 5.72 -0.92 2.54
CA ALA A 19 6.15 -1.55 3.79
C ALA A 19 7.20 -0.70 4.54
N SER A 20 8.16 -0.10 3.82
CA SER A 20 9.17 0.76 4.44
C SER A 20 8.57 2.05 5.01
N ALA A 21 7.64 2.66 4.26
CA ALA A 21 6.90 3.84 4.71
C ALA A 21 6.06 3.54 5.96
N TYR A 22 5.42 2.37 6.04
CA TYR A 22 4.69 1.95 7.23
C TYR A 22 5.59 1.91 8.47
N GLU A 23 6.76 1.29 8.36
CA GLU A 23 7.71 1.20 9.47
C GLU A 23 8.19 2.59 9.91
N GLU A 24 8.47 3.50 8.97
CA GLU A 24 8.86 4.87 9.29
C GLU A 24 7.73 5.64 10.00
N ILE A 25 6.49 5.50 9.52
CA ILE A 25 5.31 6.12 10.13
C ILE A 25 5.08 5.56 11.54
N ARG A 26 5.22 4.24 11.72
CA ARG A 26 5.09 3.59 13.03
C ARG A 26 6.16 4.07 14.01
N ASN A 27 7.41 4.20 13.55
CA ASN A 27 8.50 4.71 14.37
C ASN A 27 8.30 6.18 14.78
N LYS A 28 7.74 7.01 13.89
CA LYS A 28 7.49 8.44 14.16
C LYS A 28 6.20 8.71 14.94
N CYS A 29 5.14 7.93 14.72
CA CYS A 29 3.80 8.19 15.24
C CYS A 29 3.38 7.26 16.40
N GLY A 30 4.21 6.26 16.73
CA GLY A 30 3.98 5.31 17.82
C GLY A 30 3.06 4.14 17.47
N LEU A 31 2.67 3.37 18.49
CA LEU A 31 1.92 2.11 18.36
C LEU A 31 0.46 2.27 17.90
N ASN A 32 -0.05 3.49 17.82
CA ASN A 32 -1.43 3.77 17.40
C ASN A 32 -1.59 3.82 15.86
N VAL A 33 -0.67 3.18 15.12
CA VAL A 33 -0.66 3.09 13.66
C VAL A 33 -0.96 1.65 13.27
N PHE A 34 -1.97 1.46 12.43
CA PHE A 34 -2.45 0.16 11.98
C PHE A 34 -2.30 0.04 10.47
N ASP A 35 -1.64 -1.02 10.04
CA ASP A 35 -1.53 -1.39 8.63
C ASP A 35 -2.88 -1.91 8.11
N ARG A 36 -3.42 -1.27 7.08
CA ARG A 36 -4.63 -1.72 6.38
C ARG A 36 -4.33 -2.41 5.05
N SER A 37 -3.07 -2.43 4.60
CA SER A 37 -2.64 -3.14 3.39
C SER A 37 -2.98 -4.63 3.42
N VAL A 38 -3.03 -5.20 4.64
CA VAL A 38 -3.47 -6.58 4.91
C VAL A 38 -4.84 -6.93 4.29
N HIS A 39 -5.75 -5.97 4.19
CA HIS A 39 -7.11 -6.19 3.66
C HIS A 39 -7.18 -6.31 2.14
N TYR A 40 -6.12 -5.91 1.43
CA TYR A 40 -6.09 -5.90 -0.02
C TYR A 40 -4.79 -6.47 -0.60
N ARG A 41 -4.17 -7.45 0.07
CA ARG A 41 -2.89 -8.06 -0.35
C ARG A 41 -2.86 -8.65 -1.77
N GLU A 42 -4.02 -8.99 -2.33
CA GLU A 42 -4.15 -9.46 -3.73
C GLU A 42 -4.10 -8.32 -4.78
N TYR A 43 -4.02 -7.06 -4.33
CA TYR A 43 -4.11 -5.84 -5.15
C TYR A 43 -2.85 -5.00 -4.98
N LYS A 44 -2.51 -4.16 -5.95
CA LYS A 44 -1.27 -3.37 -5.90
C LYS A 44 -1.37 -2.28 -4.85
N ASP A 45 -2.52 -1.64 -4.81
CA ASP A 45 -2.85 -0.53 -3.94
C ASP A 45 -4.35 -0.57 -3.62
N LEU A 46 -4.80 0.39 -2.81
CA LEU A 46 -6.21 0.50 -2.44
C LEU A 46 -7.10 0.81 -3.66
N ASN A 47 -6.61 1.54 -4.65
CA ASN A 47 -7.41 1.91 -5.82
C ASN A 47 -7.72 0.67 -6.66
N ASP A 48 -6.73 -0.20 -6.87
CA ASP A 48 -6.90 -1.49 -7.54
C ASP A 48 -7.91 -2.37 -6.81
N TYR A 49 -7.91 -2.36 -5.47
CA TYR A 49 -8.92 -3.06 -4.67
C TYR A 49 -10.33 -2.51 -4.89
N LEU A 50 -10.50 -1.20 -4.85
CA LEU A 50 -11.79 -0.53 -5.04
C LEU A 50 -12.36 -0.73 -6.45
N VAL A 51 -11.49 -0.77 -7.46
CA VAL A 51 -11.87 -0.99 -8.87
C VAL A 51 -12.02 -2.49 -9.18
N GLY A 52 -11.61 -3.38 -8.27
CA GLY A 52 -11.65 -4.83 -8.48
C GLY A 52 -10.58 -5.33 -9.46
N LYS A 53 -9.55 -4.52 -9.74
CA LYS A 53 -8.43 -4.88 -10.61
C LYS A 53 -7.40 -5.64 -9.79
N LYS A 54 -7.53 -6.97 -9.73
CA LYS A 54 -6.53 -7.82 -9.07
C LYS A 54 -5.13 -7.58 -9.67
N GLN A 55 -4.08 -7.78 -8.87
CA GLN A 55 -2.72 -7.93 -9.42
C GLN A 55 -2.71 -9.18 -10.31
N VAL A 56 -3.13 -9.04 -11.55
CA VAL A 56 -2.74 -9.96 -12.60
C VAL A 56 -1.23 -9.90 -12.58
N GLN A 57 -0.60 -11.06 -12.43
CA GLN A 57 0.83 -11.21 -12.53
C GLN A 57 1.21 -10.85 -13.97
N GLU A 58 1.22 -9.56 -14.29
CA GLU A 58 1.81 -9.00 -15.49
C GLU A 58 3.31 -9.24 -15.30
N LYS A 59 3.73 -10.47 -15.61
CA LYS A 59 5.04 -10.69 -16.19
C LYS A 59 5.21 -9.54 -17.17
N ARG A 60 6.16 -8.64 -16.89
CA ARG A 60 6.58 -7.56 -17.76
C ARG A 60 6.88 -8.15 -19.14
N GLN A 61 5.86 -8.37 -19.96
CA GLN A 61 6.02 -8.67 -21.36
C GLN A 61 6.01 -7.32 -22.04
N ASN A 62 7.24 -6.89 -22.32
CA ASN A 62 7.62 -5.94 -23.35
C ASN A 62 6.88 -4.59 -23.35
N TRP A 63 7.58 -3.59 -22.80
CA TRP A 63 7.64 -2.28 -23.45
C TRP A 63 8.51 -2.31 -24.74
N ARG A 64 8.77 -3.47 -25.36
CA ARG A 64 9.40 -3.49 -26.70
C ARG A 64 8.31 -3.38 -27.74
N MET A 65 8.29 -2.20 -28.35
CA MET A 65 7.70 -1.84 -29.63
C MET A 65 6.17 -1.76 -29.68
N LYS A 66 5.68 -0.54 -29.80
CA LYS A 66 4.67 -0.23 -30.81
C LYS A 66 4.93 1.16 -31.38
N CYS A 67 5.40 1.11 -32.63
CA CYS A 67 5.51 2.15 -33.67
C CYS A 67 6.59 3.22 -33.48
#